data_AF-A0A7W1F2U9-F1
#
_entry.id   AF-A0A7W1F2U9-F1
#
_cell.length_a   1.000
_cell.length_b   1.000
_cell.length_c   1.000
_cell.angle_alpha   90.00
_cell.angle_beta   90.00
_cell.angle_gamma   90.00
#
_symmetry.space_group_name_H-M   'P 1'
#
loop_
_entity.id
_entity.type
_entity.pdbx_description
1 polymer ?
#
loop_
_entity_poly.entity_id
_entity_poly.type
_entity_poly.pdbx_seq_one_letter_code
_entity_poly.pdbx_strand_id
1 'polypeptide(L)'
;MMFPALLLAFAGGASIFAADLCCAPDTGEGTPRDFVTTWAEPAERERIPLDFTFVHHDGSVVDAGILRGSPVVLAFAYTRCTNPLKCTATMASMVSLKKAIRDEARLQNARIIVVSYDAYLDDAASVTAYSQVHDLRLDGSAQFLVPIPGSNERLFKEWGVLATATDLGVSLHANQLFILDSHARVARRYSVLRPDESSVLEDLRLLSSESSAEADAPRLALDD
;
A
#
# COMPACT_ATOMS: atom_id res chain seq x y z
N MET A 1 58.60 22.96 -56.91
CA MET A 1 57.24 22.41 -56.77
C MET A 1 56.42 23.43 -55.99
N MET A 2 56.00 24.55 -56.59
CA MET A 2 54.84 24.79 -57.48
C MET A 2 53.47 24.41 -56.86
N PHE A 3 52.80 25.46 -56.36
CA PHE A 3 51.37 25.61 -56.02
C PHE A 3 50.48 25.38 -57.28
N PRO A 4 49.16 25.07 -57.19
CA PRO A 4 48.19 26.05 -56.69
C PRO A 4 46.95 25.54 -55.92
N ALA A 5 46.33 26.52 -55.27
CA ALA A 5 45.01 26.51 -54.69
C ALA A 5 43.90 26.44 -55.76
N LEU A 6 42.73 25.91 -55.39
CA LEU A 6 41.47 26.25 -56.04
C LEU A 6 40.42 26.54 -54.97
N LEU A 7 40.01 27.81 -54.91
CA LEU A 7 38.79 28.28 -54.27
C LEU A 7 37.57 27.74 -55.01
N LEU A 8 36.54 27.36 -54.27
CA LEU A 8 35.15 27.44 -54.72
C LEU A 8 34.31 27.98 -53.57
N ALA A 9 33.91 29.25 -53.72
CA ALA A 9 32.82 29.86 -52.98
C ALA A 9 31.50 29.42 -53.61
N PHE A 10 30.53 29.04 -52.79
CA PHE A 10 29.11 29.20 -53.13
C PHE A 10 28.35 29.73 -51.93
N ALA A 11 27.50 30.70 -52.25
CA ALA A 11 26.71 31.54 -51.38
C ALA A 11 25.30 30.99 -51.18
N GLY A 12 24.63 31.49 -50.14
CA GLY A 12 23.19 31.36 -49.91
C GLY A 12 22.82 30.06 -49.20
N GLY A 13 21.98 30.04 -48.18
CA GLY A 13 21.01 31.01 -47.70
C GLY A 13 19.93 30.22 -46.97
N ALA A 14 19.18 30.92 -46.11
CA ALA A 14 18.02 30.45 -45.34
C ALA A 14 18.30 29.57 -44.12
N SER A 15 18.26 30.23 -42.97
CA SER A 15 17.81 29.68 -41.70
C SER A 15 16.55 28.83 -41.90
N ILE A 16 16.57 27.60 -41.40
CA ILE A 16 15.36 26.86 -41.05
C ILE A 16 15.40 26.70 -39.54
N PHE A 17 14.62 27.54 -38.86
CA PHE A 17 14.08 27.22 -37.55
C PHE A 17 13.22 25.96 -37.73
N ALA A 18 13.67 24.83 -37.20
CA ALA A 18 12.79 23.73 -36.84
C ALA A 18 12.76 23.67 -35.31
N ALA A 19 12.03 24.62 -34.73
CA ALA A 19 11.38 24.39 -33.46
C ALA A 19 10.30 23.35 -33.73
N ASP A 20 10.47 22.13 -33.23
CA ASP A 20 9.40 21.17 -32.91
C ASP A 20 10.00 19.91 -32.26
N LEU A 21 10.74 20.12 -31.17
CA LEU A 21 11.12 19.06 -30.23
C LEU A 21 10.46 19.31 -28.87
N CYS A 22 9.16 19.63 -28.88
CA CYS A 22 8.40 19.93 -27.65
C CYS A 22 7.26 18.96 -27.33
N CYS A 23 7.01 17.94 -28.14
CA CYS A 23 5.95 16.96 -27.84
C CYS A 23 6.34 15.57 -28.35
N ALA A 24 7.26 14.92 -27.64
CA ALA A 24 7.16 13.47 -27.56
C ALA A 24 5.95 13.16 -26.65
N PRO A 25 4.95 12.39 -27.09
CA PRO A 25 3.94 11.88 -26.16
C PRO A 25 4.66 11.05 -25.10
N ASP A 26 4.38 11.35 -23.84
CA ASP A 26 4.79 10.58 -22.67
C ASP A 26 4.29 9.14 -22.87
N THR A 27 5.15 8.27 -23.40
CA THR A 27 4.94 6.83 -23.38
C THR A 27 5.04 6.45 -21.92
N GLY A 28 3.89 6.40 -21.25
CA GLY A 28 3.73 6.22 -19.81
C GLY A 28 4.35 4.93 -19.27
N GLU A 29 5.68 4.92 -19.19
CA GLU A 29 6.47 4.15 -18.25
C GLU A 29 6.63 5.02 -16.99
N GLY A 30 5.50 5.43 -16.43
CA GLY A 30 5.48 6.24 -15.22
C GLY A 30 5.85 5.35 -14.04
N THR A 31 6.95 5.67 -13.37
CA THR A 31 7.13 5.28 -11.97
C THR A 31 5.83 5.59 -11.22
N PRO A 32 5.30 4.67 -10.38
CA PRO A 32 4.13 4.97 -9.56
C PRO A 32 4.38 6.28 -8.82
N ARG A 33 3.62 7.33 -9.15
CA ARG A 33 3.78 8.62 -8.48
C ARG A 33 3.46 8.41 -7.01
N ASP A 34 4.29 8.94 -6.14
CA ASP A 34 3.96 9.02 -4.73
C ASP A 34 2.65 9.80 -4.58
N PHE A 35 1.62 9.19 -3.98
CA PHE A 35 0.32 9.84 -3.78
C PHE A 35 -0.32 9.44 -2.46
N VAL A 36 -1.13 10.36 -1.93
CA VAL A 36 -2.01 10.13 -0.80
C VAL A 36 -3.40 10.58 -1.23
N THR A 37 -4.42 9.72 -1.07
CA THR A 37 -5.78 10.10 -1.43
C THR A 37 -6.31 11.16 -0.47
N THR A 38 -7.32 11.92 -0.90
CA THR A 38 -8.16 12.69 0.01
C THR A 38 -8.82 11.75 1.02
N TRP A 39 -9.21 12.31 2.17
CA TRP A 39 -10.07 11.61 3.12
C TRP A 39 -11.41 11.29 2.44
N ALA A 40 -11.88 10.05 2.59
CA ALA A 40 -13.19 9.65 2.12
C ALA A 40 -14.20 9.71 3.28
N GLU A 41 -15.26 10.49 3.09
CA GLU A 41 -16.36 10.56 4.05
C GLU A 41 -17.09 9.20 4.11
N PRO A 42 -17.73 8.83 5.23
CA PRO A 42 -18.30 7.49 5.43
C PRO A 42 -19.20 6.96 4.29
N ALA A 43 -19.93 7.84 3.61
CA ALA A 43 -20.81 7.50 2.49
C ALA A 43 -20.05 7.22 1.18
N GLU A 44 -18.82 7.71 1.05
CA GLU A 44 -17.97 7.62 -0.13
C GLU A 44 -16.93 6.50 -0.04
N ARG A 45 -16.76 5.91 1.16
CA ARG A 45 -15.73 4.88 1.39
C ARG A 45 -16.03 3.61 0.61
N GLU A 46 -15.10 3.25 -0.24
CA GLU A 46 -15.09 2.00 -0.98
C GLU A 46 -14.89 0.82 -0.03
N ARG A 47 -15.68 -0.24 -0.20
CA ARG A 47 -15.56 -1.47 0.58
C ARG A 47 -14.49 -2.38 -0.02
N ILE A 48 -13.59 -2.88 0.82
CA ILE A 48 -12.67 -3.96 0.42
C ILE A 48 -13.49 -5.26 0.22
N PRO A 49 -13.38 -5.94 -0.94
CA PRO A 49 -14.02 -7.24 -1.13
C PRO A 49 -13.50 -8.27 -0.15
N LEU A 50 -14.41 -9.04 0.47
CA LEU A 50 -14.08 -9.93 1.60
C LEU A 50 -14.16 -11.42 1.26
N ASP A 51 -14.43 -11.76 0.01
CA ASP A 51 -14.39 -13.11 -0.54
C ASP A 51 -12.94 -13.52 -0.89
N PHE A 52 -12.07 -13.36 0.11
CA PHE A 52 -10.69 -13.81 0.10
C PHE A 52 -10.38 -14.57 1.39
N THR A 53 -9.45 -15.50 1.28
CA THR A 53 -8.95 -16.32 2.36
C THR A 53 -7.45 -16.18 2.44
N PHE A 54 -6.92 -16.29 3.65
CA PHE A 54 -5.51 -16.14 3.96
C PHE A 54 -5.04 -17.24 4.91
N VAL A 55 -3.77 -17.60 4.80
CA VAL A 55 -3.04 -18.23 5.90
C VAL A 55 -2.60 -17.12 6.85
N HIS A 56 -3.06 -17.18 8.10
CA HIS A 56 -2.62 -16.30 9.16
C HIS A 56 -1.24 -16.73 9.69
N HIS A 57 -0.48 -15.80 10.26
CA HIS A 57 0.89 -16.06 10.75
C HIS A 57 1.01 -17.18 11.78
N ASP A 58 -0.07 -17.55 12.47
CA ASP A 58 -0.11 -18.71 13.39
C ASP A 58 -0.38 -20.06 12.69
N GLY A 59 -0.53 -20.06 11.36
CA GLY A 59 -0.82 -21.24 10.55
C GLY A 59 -2.31 -21.54 10.35
N SER A 60 -3.21 -20.80 10.99
CA SER A 60 -4.65 -20.94 10.77
C SER A 60 -5.09 -20.34 9.43
N VAL A 61 -6.24 -20.76 8.93
CA VAL A 61 -6.87 -20.19 7.74
C VAL A 61 -7.98 -19.26 8.17
N VAL A 62 -7.97 -18.02 7.67
CA VAL A 62 -8.94 -16.97 8.02
C VAL A 62 -9.49 -16.31 6.76
N ASP A 63 -10.73 -15.83 6.80
CA ASP A 63 -11.29 -14.99 5.75
C ASP A 63 -10.97 -13.50 5.97
N ALA A 64 -11.17 -12.69 4.92
CA ALA A 64 -10.95 -11.26 4.95
C ALA A 64 -11.85 -10.49 5.93
N GLY A 65 -12.89 -11.13 6.50
CA GLY A 65 -13.72 -10.59 7.57
C GLY A 65 -12.93 -10.17 8.81
N ILE A 66 -11.70 -10.66 8.97
CA ILE A 66 -10.72 -10.22 9.97
C ILE A 66 -10.33 -8.73 9.87
N LEU A 67 -10.69 -8.07 8.76
CA LEU A 67 -10.53 -6.63 8.54
C LEU A 67 -11.64 -5.79 9.20
N ARG A 68 -12.70 -6.42 9.72
CA ARG A 68 -13.82 -5.73 10.39
C ARG A 68 -13.64 -5.65 11.90
N GLY A 69 -14.49 -4.85 12.55
CA GLY A 69 -14.61 -4.70 13.99
C GLY A 69 -13.78 -3.57 14.59
N SER A 70 -12.74 -3.13 13.88
CA SER A 70 -11.83 -2.08 14.35
C SER A 70 -11.25 -1.30 13.18
N PRO A 71 -10.80 -0.05 13.40
CA PRO A 71 -9.93 0.62 12.44
C PRO A 71 -8.67 -0.20 12.16
N VAL A 72 -8.29 -0.31 10.88
CA VAL A 72 -7.13 -1.11 10.44
C VAL A 72 -6.16 -0.24 9.65
N VAL A 73 -4.88 -0.29 10.02
CA VAL A 73 -3.76 0.05 9.14
C VAL A 73 -3.38 -1.21 8.37
N LEU A 74 -3.73 -1.25 7.09
CA LEU A 74 -3.44 -2.38 6.20
C LEU A 74 -2.23 -2.04 5.34
N ALA A 75 -1.16 -2.83 5.43
CA ALA A 75 0.05 -2.65 4.62
C ALA A 75 0.42 -3.95 3.90
N PHE A 76 1.40 -3.88 3.00
CA PHE A 76 1.82 -5.02 2.18
C PHE A 76 3.35 -5.19 2.19
N ALA A 77 3.82 -6.42 2.37
CA ALA A 77 5.24 -6.77 2.37
C ALA A 77 5.43 -8.23 1.91
N TYR A 78 6.64 -8.69 1.65
CA TYR A 78 6.92 -10.13 1.44
C TYR A 78 8.33 -10.46 1.93
N THR A 79 8.55 -11.72 2.34
CA THR A 79 9.70 -12.08 3.16
C THR A 79 11.04 -12.04 2.42
N ARG A 80 11.00 -12.13 1.09
CA ARG A 80 12.18 -12.19 0.21
C ARG A 80 12.54 -10.86 -0.42
N CYS A 81 11.85 -9.78 -0.05
CA CYS A 81 12.20 -8.44 -0.50
C CYS A 81 13.53 -8.01 0.11
N THR A 82 14.53 -7.76 -0.72
CA THR A 82 15.85 -7.31 -0.26
C THR A 82 16.04 -5.80 -0.39
N ASN A 83 15.05 -5.07 -0.91
CA ASN A 83 15.14 -3.64 -1.10
C ASN A 83 14.83 -2.87 0.20
N PRO A 84 15.80 -2.15 0.80
CA PRO A 84 15.60 -1.47 2.08
C PRO A 84 14.59 -0.33 2.03
N LEU A 85 14.31 0.23 0.84
CA LEU A 85 13.33 1.29 0.60
C LEU A 85 11.93 0.74 0.31
N LYS A 86 11.70 -0.56 0.51
CA LYS A 86 10.45 -1.22 0.13
C LYS A 86 9.80 -1.90 1.33
N CYS A 87 9.81 -3.24 1.38
CA CYS A 87 9.19 -3.98 2.47
C CYS A 87 9.86 -3.65 3.81
N THR A 88 11.19 -3.53 3.86
CA THR A 88 11.91 -3.10 5.07
C THR A 88 11.44 -1.75 5.61
N ALA A 89 11.26 -0.74 4.74
CA ALA A 89 10.74 0.56 5.13
C ALA A 89 9.28 0.47 5.63
N THR A 90 8.47 -0.35 4.98
CA THR A 90 7.07 -0.59 5.37
C THR A 90 7.00 -1.25 6.76
N MET A 91 7.81 -2.27 7.02
CA MET A 91 7.87 -2.93 8.33
C MET A 91 8.32 -1.97 9.43
N ALA A 92 9.31 -1.11 9.16
CA ALA A 92 9.74 -0.08 10.10
C ALA A 92 8.60 0.91 10.43
N SER A 93 7.81 1.32 9.43
CA SER A 93 6.61 2.14 9.65
C SER A 93 5.57 1.40 10.51
N MET A 94 5.35 0.10 10.28
CA MET A 94 4.39 -0.69 11.08
C MET A 94 4.83 -0.82 12.54
N VAL A 95 6.12 -1.00 12.81
CA VAL A 95 6.65 -1.04 14.18
C VAL A 95 6.42 0.30 14.89
N SER A 96 6.74 1.40 14.21
CA SER A 96 6.59 2.74 14.77
C SER A 96 5.12 3.07 15.06
N LEU A 97 4.23 2.80 14.10
CA LEU A 97 2.79 2.95 14.26
C LEU A 97 2.24 2.07 15.38
N LYS A 98 2.67 0.80 15.48
CA LYS A 98 2.24 -0.10 16.56
C LYS A 98 2.57 0.49 17.92
N LYS A 99 3.78 1.04 18.05
CA LYS A 99 4.23 1.70 19.28
C LYS A 99 3.35 2.91 19.61
N ALA A 100 3.13 3.80 18.65
CA ALA A 100 2.32 4.99 18.85
C ALA A 100 0.85 4.67 19.19
N ILE A 101 0.25 3.69 18.49
CA ILE A 101 -1.12 3.21 18.75
C ILE A 101 -1.26 2.69 20.18
N ARG A 102 -0.31 1.87 20.65
CA ARG A 102 -0.33 1.32 22.01
C ARG A 102 -0.26 2.43 23.07
N ASP A 103 0.51 3.48 22.80
CA ASP A 103 0.75 4.57 23.74
C ASP A 103 -0.44 5.58 23.80
N GLU A 104 -1.44 5.46 22.92
CA GLU A 104 -2.69 6.25 22.92
C GLU A 104 -3.92 5.41 23.27
N ALA A 105 -4.53 5.64 24.44
CA ALA A 105 -5.69 4.88 24.93
C ALA A 105 -6.86 4.81 23.91
N ARG A 106 -7.16 5.92 23.23
CA ARG A 106 -8.23 6.00 22.22
C ARG A 106 -7.95 5.21 20.93
N LEU A 107 -6.72 4.78 20.72
CA LEU A 107 -6.30 3.99 19.55
C LEU A 107 -6.12 2.51 19.89
N GLN A 108 -6.31 2.07 21.14
CA GLN A 108 -6.04 0.68 21.54
C GLN A 108 -6.86 -0.38 20.80
N ASN A 109 -8.00 -0.01 20.22
CA ASN A 109 -8.78 -0.92 19.38
C ASN A 109 -8.28 -0.98 17.92
N ALA A 110 -7.43 -0.04 17.47
CA ALA A 110 -6.89 -0.04 16.13
C ALA A 110 -5.92 -1.22 15.93
N ARG A 111 -5.94 -1.79 14.74
CA ARG A 111 -5.13 -2.97 14.37
C ARG A 111 -4.18 -2.64 13.24
N ILE A 112 -3.05 -3.34 13.23
CA ILE A 112 -2.13 -3.39 12.09
C ILE A 112 -2.29 -4.75 11.43
N ILE A 113 -2.44 -4.76 10.11
CA ILE A 113 -2.43 -5.98 9.33
C ILE A 113 -1.46 -5.81 8.17
N VAL A 114 -0.53 -6.75 8.04
CA VAL A 114 0.38 -6.84 6.90
C VAL A 114 -0.06 -8.02 6.04
N VAL A 115 -0.26 -7.80 4.74
CA VAL A 115 -0.61 -8.86 3.78
C VAL A 115 0.58 -9.14 2.89
N SER A 116 0.86 -10.43 2.66
CA SER A 116 1.94 -10.83 1.78
C SER A 116 1.65 -10.48 0.32
N TYR A 117 2.64 -9.94 -0.39
CA TYR A 117 2.60 -9.88 -1.85
C TYR A 117 2.83 -11.26 -2.50
N ASP A 118 3.41 -12.21 -1.78
CA ASP A 118 3.91 -13.47 -2.32
C ASP A 118 3.13 -14.66 -1.76
N ALA A 119 2.03 -15.00 -2.43
CA ALA A 119 1.17 -16.11 -2.04
C ALA A 119 1.81 -17.50 -2.21
N TYR A 120 2.88 -17.61 -3.00
CA TYR A 120 3.46 -18.91 -3.39
C TYR A 120 4.66 -19.30 -2.53
N LEU A 121 5.42 -18.30 -2.06
CA LEU A 121 6.73 -18.53 -1.45
C LEU A 121 6.83 -17.95 -0.04
N ASP A 122 5.84 -17.18 0.40
CA ASP A 122 5.63 -16.92 1.82
C ASP A 122 4.70 -17.97 2.44
N ASP A 123 4.91 -18.25 3.72
CA ASP A 123 4.05 -19.10 4.54
C ASP A 123 4.00 -18.53 5.97
N ALA A 124 3.24 -19.17 6.85
CA ALA A 124 3.10 -18.73 8.25
C ALA A 124 4.45 -18.64 8.99
N ALA A 125 5.36 -19.58 8.73
CA ALA A 125 6.66 -19.61 9.39
C ALA A 125 7.57 -18.50 8.88
N SER A 126 7.60 -18.27 7.57
CA SER A 126 8.45 -17.24 6.95
C SER A 126 7.99 -15.84 7.33
N VAL A 127 6.68 -15.54 7.31
CA VAL A 127 6.19 -14.21 7.71
C VAL A 127 6.36 -13.94 9.20
N THR A 128 6.28 -14.98 10.03
CA THR A 128 6.58 -14.88 11.46
C THR A 128 8.05 -14.55 11.69
N ALA A 129 8.96 -15.28 11.05
CA ALA A 129 10.40 -15.03 11.15
C ALA A 129 10.76 -13.64 10.60
N TYR A 130 10.16 -13.23 9.49
CA TYR A 130 10.36 -11.90 8.90
C TYR A 130 9.90 -10.79 9.84
N SER A 131 8.74 -10.95 10.48
CA SER A 131 8.25 -9.99 11.48
C SER A 131 9.18 -9.87 12.68
N GLN A 132 9.77 -10.98 13.14
CA GLN A 132 10.76 -10.99 14.22
C GLN A 132 12.04 -10.25 13.82
N VAL A 133 12.56 -10.47 12.61
CA VAL A 133 13.75 -9.77 12.10
C VAL A 133 13.56 -8.26 12.02
N HIS A 134 12.31 -7.82 11.77
CA HIS A 134 11.95 -6.41 11.70
C HIS A 134 11.37 -5.84 13.00
N ASP A 135 11.43 -6.56 14.12
CA ASP A 135 10.90 -6.16 15.42
C ASP A 135 9.37 -5.88 15.46
N LEU A 136 8.62 -6.33 14.46
CA LEU A 136 7.17 -6.31 14.51
C LEU A 136 6.66 -7.49 15.34
N ARG A 137 6.38 -7.23 16.62
CA ARG A 137 5.70 -8.22 17.47
C ARG A 137 4.33 -8.55 16.89
N LEU A 138 4.07 -9.79 16.54
CA LEU A 138 2.74 -10.25 16.13
C LEU A 138 1.91 -10.64 17.36
N ASP A 139 0.66 -10.19 17.41
CA ASP A 139 -0.33 -10.44 18.47
C ASP A 139 -1.74 -9.98 18.02
N GLY A 140 -2.70 -9.84 18.93
CA GLY A 140 -4.05 -9.37 18.60
C GLY A 140 -4.13 -7.99 17.94
N SER A 141 -3.11 -7.14 18.13
CA SER A 141 -3.03 -5.78 17.58
C SER A 141 -2.21 -5.67 16.29
N ALA A 142 -1.40 -6.69 15.96
CA ALA A 142 -0.63 -6.74 14.73
C ALA A 142 -0.54 -8.16 14.17
N GLN A 143 -0.99 -8.35 12.94
CA GLN A 143 -1.07 -9.67 12.30
C GLN A 143 -0.42 -9.65 10.91
N PHE A 144 0.09 -10.79 10.48
CA PHE A 144 0.56 -11.00 9.11
C PHE A 144 -0.30 -12.08 8.44
N LEU A 145 -0.75 -11.81 7.22
CA LEU A 145 -1.59 -12.68 6.40
C LEU A 145 -0.86 -13.02 5.10
N VAL A 146 -0.95 -14.27 4.65
CA VAL A 146 -0.48 -14.74 3.35
C VAL A 146 -1.69 -15.12 2.50
N PRO A 147 -1.91 -14.53 1.32
CA PRO A 147 -3.02 -14.92 0.45
C PRO A 147 -2.89 -16.39 0.02
N ILE A 148 -4.02 -17.06 -0.24
CA ILE A 148 -3.99 -18.42 -0.81
C ILE A 148 -3.39 -18.38 -2.23
N PRO A 149 -2.49 -19.32 -2.61
CA PRO A 149 -1.97 -19.44 -3.97
C PRO A 149 -3.07 -19.37 -5.03
N GLY A 150 -2.83 -18.62 -6.11
CA GLY A 150 -3.79 -18.40 -7.19
C GLY A 150 -4.81 -17.28 -6.95
N SER A 151 -4.86 -16.67 -5.76
CA SER A 151 -5.77 -15.54 -5.47
C SER A 151 -5.14 -14.15 -5.61
N ASN A 152 -3.81 -14.07 -5.70
CA ASN A 152 -3.04 -12.83 -5.60
C ASN A 152 -3.34 -11.82 -6.72
N GLU A 153 -3.46 -12.24 -7.98
CA GLU A 153 -3.78 -11.32 -9.09
C GLU A 153 -5.16 -10.68 -8.90
N ARG A 154 -6.16 -11.51 -8.56
CA ARG A 154 -7.51 -11.04 -8.27
C ARG A 154 -7.52 -10.11 -7.06
N LEU A 155 -6.83 -10.50 -5.97
CA LEU A 155 -6.72 -9.69 -4.76
C LEU A 155 -6.12 -8.33 -5.07
N PHE A 156 -5.01 -8.28 -5.81
CA PHE A 156 -4.36 -7.00 -6.11
C PHE A 156 -5.23 -6.10 -6.97
N LYS A 157 -5.88 -6.67 -7.99
CA LYS A 157 -6.80 -5.94 -8.84
C LYS A 157 -8.00 -5.40 -8.06
N GLU A 158 -8.66 -6.23 -7.26
CA GLU A 158 -9.89 -5.87 -6.55
C GLU A 158 -9.65 -4.97 -5.35
N TRP A 159 -8.48 -5.05 -4.70
CA TRP A 159 -8.14 -4.19 -3.56
C TRP A 159 -7.41 -2.91 -3.98
N GLY A 160 -7.03 -2.78 -5.26
CA GLY A 160 -6.25 -1.64 -5.76
C GLY A 160 -4.79 -1.66 -5.29
N VAL A 161 -4.21 -2.86 -5.15
CA VAL A 161 -2.81 -3.07 -4.78
C VAL A 161 -1.96 -3.01 -6.04
N LEU A 162 -0.93 -2.15 -6.01
CA LEU A 162 0.01 -1.91 -7.09
C LEU A 162 1.18 -2.89 -6.94
N ALA A 163 0.97 -4.13 -7.35
CA ALA A 163 2.00 -5.16 -7.37
C ALA A 163 1.79 -6.18 -8.50
N THR A 164 2.88 -6.83 -8.88
CA THR A 164 2.89 -7.96 -9.80
C THR A 164 3.65 -9.10 -9.15
N ALA A 165 2.93 -10.18 -8.84
CA ALA A 165 3.50 -11.39 -8.26
C ALA A 165 3.02 -12.63 -9.01
N THR A 166 3.92 -13.59 -9.14
CA THR A 166 3.70 -14.89 -9.78
C THR A 166 4.25 -15.99 -8.87
N ASP A 167 4.15 -17.24 -9.30
CA ASP A 167 4.82 -18.38 -8.66
C ASP A 167 6.35 -18.30 -8.73
N LEU A 168 6.92 -17.42 -9.56
CA LEU A 168 8.35 -17.11 -9.59
C LEU A 168 8.76 -16.02 -8.58
N GLY A 169 7.78 -15.36 -7.96
CA GLY A 169 7.97 -14.28 -6.98
C GLY A 169 7.40 -12.93 -7.41
N VAL A 170 7.76 -11.90 -6.66
CA VAL A 170 7.30 -10.52 -6.83
C VAL A 170 8.26 -9.75 -7.73
N SER A 171 7.75 -9.17 -8.83
CA SER A 171 8.54 -8.44 -9.82
C SER A 171 8.47 -6.92 -9.66
N LEU A 172 7.28 -6.39 -9.36
CA LEU A 172 7.04 -4.97 -9.11
C LEU A 172 6.12 -4.82 -7.91
N HIS A 173 6.37 -3.83 -7.07
CA HIS A 173 5.40 -3.40 -6.07
C HIS A 173 5.62 -1.97 -5.57
N ALA A 174 4.53 -1.32 -5.18
CA ALA A 174 4.53 -0.04 -4.49
C ALA A 174 4.72 -0.20 -2.97
N ASN A 175 4.91 0.92 -2.30
CA ASN A 175 4.77 1.04 -0.86
C ASN A 175 3.34 1.52 -0.61
N GLN A 176 2.45 0.62 -0.20
CA GLN A 176 1.05 0.95 0.02
C GLN A 176 0.61 0.68 1.45
N LEU A 177 -0.18 1.61 1.97
CA LEU A 177 -0.84 1.54 3.27
C LEU A 177 -2.27 2.06 3.11
N PHE A 178 -3.26 1.27 3.51
CA PHE A 178 -4.67 1.66 3.52
C PHE A 178 -5.13 1.86 4.95
N ILE A 179 -5.91 2.91 5.16
CA ILE A 179 -6.65 3.16 6.40
C ILE A 179 -8.06 2.66 6.19
N LEU A 180 -8.45 1.63 6.94
CA LEU A 180 -9.77 1.04 6.88
C LEU A 180 -10.56 1.40 8.14
N ASP A 181 -11.84 1.68 7.98
CA ASP A 181 -12.77 1.76 9.10
C ASP A 181 -13.19 0.37 9.62
N SER A 182 -13.96 0.35 10.71
CA SER A 182 -14.45 -0.87 11.36
C SER A 182 -15.32 -1.77 10.48
N HIS A 183 -15.76 -1.28 9.31
CA HIS A 183 -16.56 -2.02 8.34
C HIS A 183 -15.72 -2.56 7.16
N ALA A 184 -14.39 -2.43 7.22
CA ALA A 184 -13.45 -2.73 6.15
C ALA A 184 -13.68 -1.85 4.89
N ARG A 185 -13.99 -0.56 5.10
CA ARG A 185 -14.07 0.43 4.02
C ARG A 185 -12.88 1.38 4.06
N VAL A 186 -12.36 1.75 2.90
CA VAL A 186 -11.15 2.56 2.76
C VAL A 186 -11.46 4.03 3.01
N ALA A 187 -10.90 4.58 4.10
CA ALA A 187 -10.97 6.00 4.43
C ALA A 187 -9.83 6.79 3.76
N ARG A 188 -8.65 6.19 3.62
CA ARG A 188 -7.50 6.78 2.91
C ARG A 188 -6.54 5.73 2.37
N ARG A 189 -5.85 6.04 1.27
CA ARG A 189 -4.72 5.27 0.75
C ARG A 189 -3.46 6.13 0.71
N TYR A 190 -2.37 5.56 1.16
CA TYR A 190 -1.01 6.07 1.02
C TYR A 190 -0.28 5.15 0.03
N SER A 191 0.22 5.72 -1.06
CA SER A 191 1.14 5.06 -1.98
C SER A 191 2.42 5.90 -2.03
N VAL A 192 3.21 5.85 -0.96
CA VAL A 192 4.42 6.66 -0.77
C VAL A 192 5.48 5.82 -0.08
N LEU A 193 6.76 6.13 -0.31
CA LEU A 193 7.89 5.41 0.31
C LEU A 193 7.72 5.25 1.84
N ARG A 194 7.38 6.35 2.52
CA ARG A 194 7.14 6.40 3.96
C ARG A 194 6.01 7.39 4.23
N PRO A 195 4.85 6.93 4.73
CA PRO A 195 3.80 7.84 5.15
C PRO A 195 4.26 8.64 6.37
N ASP A 196 3.81 9.89 6.46
CA ASP A 196 3.98 10.67 7.68
C ASP A 196 3.18 10.02 8.80
N GLU A 197 3.87 9.65 9.88
CA GLU A 197 3.28 8.91 11.00
C GLU A 197 2.17 9.73 11.68
N SER A 198 2.38 11.03 11.83
CA SER A 198 1.41 11.90 12.51
C SER A 198 0.09 11.99 11.74
N SER A 199 0.15 11.98 10.41
CA SER A 199 -1.01 11.95 9.53
C SER A 199 -1.78 10.63 9.62
N VAL A 200 -1.07 9.50 9.65
CA VAL A 200 -1.71 8.17 9.81
C VAL A 200 -2.39 8.06 11.18
N LEU A 201 -1.73 8.54 12.23
CA LEU A 201 -2.33 8.56 13.58
C LEU A 201 -3.56 9.47 13.62
N GLU A 202 -3.55 10.60 12.92
CA GLU A 202 -4.71 11.48 12.82
C GLU A 202 -5.91 10.82 12.14
N ASP A 203 -5.68 10.16 11.01
CA ASP A 203 -6.71 9.37 10.34
C ASP A 203 -7.31 8.29 11.26
N LEU A 204 -6.48 7.58 12.04
CA LEU A 204 -6.97 6.58 13.00
C LEU A 204 -7.81 7.21 14.12
N ARG A 205 -7.45 8.41 14.58
CA ARG A 205 -8.20 9.12 15.61
C ARG A 205 -9.58 9.53 15.12
N LEU A 206 -9.68 9.97 13.86
CA LEU A 206 -10.97 10.24 13.22
C LEU A 206 -11.84 8.98 13.21
N LEU A 207 -11.31 7.83 12.75
CA LEU A 207 -12.07 6.58 12.73
C LEU A 207 -12.46 6.06 14.11
N SER A 208 -11.59 6.20 15.11
CA SER A 208 -11.92 5.86 16.50
C SER A 208 -13.06 6.72 17.04
N SER A 209 -13.10 8.00 16.69
CA SER A 209 -14.17 8.91 17.10
C SER A 209 -15.51 8.56 16.45
N GLU A 210 -15.51 8.21 15.16
CA GLU A 210 -16.70 7.75 14.44
C GLU A 210 -17.27 6.46 15.02
N SER A 211 -16.41 5.48 15.28
CA SER A 211 -16.82 4.18 15.83
C SER A 211 -17.43 4.32 17.22
N SER A 212 -16.90 5.25 18.02
CA SER A 212 -17.44 5.54 19.35
C SER A 212 -18.83 6.21 19.24
N ALA A 213 -18.98 7.18 18.34
CA ALA A 213 -20.25 7.84 18.09
C ALA A 213 -21.34 6.89 17.57
N GLU A 214 -20.97 5.92 16.72
CA GLU A 214 -21.89 4.89 16.22
C GLU A 214 -22.29 3.89 17.32
N ALA A 215 -21.37 3.53 18.22
CA ALA A 215 -21.65 2.66 19.35
C ALA A 215 -22.58 3.32 20.40
N ASP A 216 -22.44 4.64 20.58
CA ASP A 216 -23.25 5.44 21.53
C ASP A 216 -24.60 5.87 20.94
N ALA A 217 -24.82 5.72 19.63
CA ALA A 217 -26.08 6.07 19.00
C ALA A 217 -27.22 5.19 19.55
N PRO A 218 -28.37 5.78 19.96
CA PRO A 218 -29.49 4.98 20.43
C PRO A 218 -29.93 4.04 19.31
N ARG A 219 -29.84 2.72 19.55
CA ARG A 219 -30.48 1.74 18.67
C ARG A 219 -31.97 2.05 18.68
N LEU A 220 -32.47 2.67 17.62
CA LEU A 220 -33.90 2.67 17.36
C LEU A 220 -34.31 1.20 17.31
N ALA A 221 -35.04 0.76 18.32
CA ALA A 221 -35.75 -0.50 18.29
C ALA A 221 -36.65 -0.44 17.06
N LEU A 222 -36.30 -1.22 16.04
CA LEU A 222 -37.26 -1.63 15.04
C LEU A 222 -38.13 -2.66 15.77
N ASP A 223 -39.18 -2.15 16.41
CA ASP A 223 -40.28 -2.96 16.92
C ASP A 223 -41.04 -3.51 15.71
N ASP A 224 -40.89 -4.82 15.45
CA ASP A 224 -41.80 -5.64 14.65
C ASP A 224 -42.50 -6.65 15.57
#